data_AF-G0N2S5-F1
#
_entry.id   AF-G0N2S5-F1
#
_cell.length_a   1.000
_cell.length_b   1.000
_cell.length_c   1.000
_cell.angle_alpha   90.00
_cell.angle_beta   90.00
_cell.angle_gamma   90.00
#
_symmetry.space_group_name_H-M   'P 1'
#
loop_
_entity.id
_entity.type
_entity.pdbx_description
1 polymer ?
#
loop_
_entity_poly.entity_id
_entity_poly.type
_entity_poly.pdbx_seq_one_letter_code
_entity_poly.pdbx_strand_id
1 'polypeptide(L)'
;MTENSTTVILSGCSENYSNLYEPLKYLAQFGYLTPAALLYSRIIYVLWGKYPKIYKEHEFFVIYSMDGLLLLLLDIFITRLFVYIPQFCGGASSFFISHPIFMNIYYPLLNYLHSCQPFIQIFLTLNRMSSVVLPVDHNKLWRKYLKFIVFFIIFSPFFVIWNTIISQKVIIYYFGGFYINYQKLVPWASMSLFLMIIRSFAVLVTVVTTVITFWRMSKMKKRLRQSERTLCIACAANSMCFVVPAIFEAMKVLNEFWSRYWLAYLLQPLAWDVLNVGSPLVMIFASNQLRSHVFGVKNLSKNNQNRSNSIMVSSTNY
;
A
#
# COMPACT_ATOMS: atom_id res chain seq x y z
N MET A 1 -13.06 -12.94 -45.49
CA MET A 1 -12.83 -11.89 -44.47
C MET A 1 -12.95 -12.53 -43.08
N THR A 2 -12.00 -13.36 -42.68
CA THR A 2 -12.05 -14.08 -41.38
C THR A 2 -10.68 -14.64 -40.94
N GLU A 3 -9.57 -14.10 -41.46
CA GLU A 3 -8.21 -14.61 -41.14
C GLU A 3 -7.24 -13.54 -40.61
N ASN A 4 -7.64 -12.27 -40.51
CA ASN A 4 -6.74 -11.16 -40.10
C ASN A 4 -6.85 -10.74 -38.63
N SER A 5 -7.80 -11.27 -37.85
CA SER A 5 -7.96 -10.88 -36.45
C SER A 5 -7.13 -11.73 -35.49
N THR A 6 -6.90 -13.01 -35.80
CA THR A 6 -6.11 -13.94 -34.98
C THR A 6 -4.59 -13.71 -35.12
N THR A 7 -4.12 -13.30 -36.30
CA THR A 7 -2.70 -13.03 -36.58
C THR A 7 -2.19 -11.76 -35.91
N VAL A 8 -3.03 -10.73 -35.75
CA VAL A 8 -2.67 -9.47 -35.05
C VAL A 8 -2.68 -9.64 -33.52
N ILE A 9 -3.43 -10.61 -32.99
CA ILE A 9 -3.47 -10.90 -31.54
C ILE A 9 -2.24 -11.73 -31.12
N LEU A 10 -1.73 -12.60 -32.01
CA LEU A 10 -0.51 -13.39 -31.76
C LEU A 10 0.79 -12.60 -31.96
N SER A 11 0.77 -11.48 -32.69
CA SER A 11 1.98 -10.74 -33.10
C SER A 11 2.70 -9.99 -31.97
N GLY A 12 2.17 -9.98 -30.74
CA GLY A 12 2.80 -9.31 -29.59
C GLY A 12 3.52 -10.24 -28.61
N CYS A 13 3.12 -11.51 -28.53
CA CYS A 13 3.74 -12.50 -27.65
C CYS A 13 4.97 -13.09 -28.36
N SER A 14 6.13 -12.48 -28.18
CA SER A 14 7.37 -12.92 -28.83
C SER A 14 7.94 -14.17 -28.15
N GLU A 15 8.24 -15.20 -28.94
CA GLU A 15 8.95 -16.42 -28.50
C GLU A 15 10.45 -16.17 -28.18
N ASN A 16 10.96 -14.97 -28.46
CA ASN A 16 12.36 -14.62 -28.20
C ASN A 16 12.69 -14.55 -26.70
N TYR A 17 11.67 -14.49 -25.83
CA TYR A 17 11.86 -14.51 -24.39
C TYR A 17 11.96 -15.94 -23.88
N SER A 18 12.95 -16.20 -23.02
CA SER A 18 13.15 -17.53 -22.46
C SER A 18 12.00 -17.93 -21.55
N ASN A 19 11.42 -19.09 -21.86
CA ASN A 19 10.40 -19.76 -21.05
C ASN A 19 10.88 -20.21 -19.66
N LEU A 20 12.17 -20.06 -19.32
CA LEU A 20 12.74 -20.37 -18.01
C LEU A 20 13.10 -19.10 -17.22
N TYR A 21 13.73 -18.11 -17.85
CA TYR A 21 14.21 -16.92 -17.14
C TYR A 21 13.08 -15.97 -16.74
N GLU A 22 12.03 -15.80 -17.55
CA GLU A 22 10.92 -14.91 -17.21
C GLU A 22 10.08 -15.43 -16.02
N PRO A 23 9.68 -16.72 -15.99
CA PRO A 23 9.00 -17.28 -14.83
C PRO A 23 9.86 -17.26 -13.55
N LEU A 24 11.18 -17.30 -13.66
CA LEU A 24 12.07 -17.16 -12.50
C LEU A 24 11.94 -15.77 -11.84
N LYS A 25 11.75 -14.71 -12.64
CA LYS A 25 11.48 -13.36 -12.11
C LYS A 25 10.14 -13.33 -11.37
N TYR A 26 9.13 -14.00 -11.92
CA TYR A 26 7.84 -14.18 -11.22
C TYR A 26 8.03 -14.92 -9.90
N LEU A 27 8.72 -16.06 -9.89
CA LEU A 27 8.93 -16.87 -8.69
C LEU A 27 9.70 -16.10 -7.61
N ALA A 28 10.71 -15.33 -7.99
CA ALA A 28 11.42 -14.45 -7.06
C ALA A 28 10.48 -13.41 -6.44
N GLN A 29 9.65 -12.76 -7.26
CA GLN A 29 8.68 -11.77 -6.80
C GLN A 29 7.57 -12.36 -5.94
N PHE A 30 7.04 -13.51 -6.34
CA PHE A 30 6.10 -14.31 -5.58
C PHE A 30 6.67 -14.70 -4.21
N GLY A 31 7.96 -15.07 -4.17
CA GLY A 31 8.65 -15.48 -2.95
C GLY A 31 8.69 -14.42 -1.87
N TYR A 32 8.95 -13.14 -2.20
CA TYR A 32 8.97 -12.07 -1.19
C TYR A 32 7.60 -11.43 -0.94
N LEU A 33 6.70 -11.42 -1.93
CA LEU A 33 5.35 -10.86 -1.76
C LEU A 33 4.40 -11.77 -0.99
N THR A 34 4.54 -13.09 -1.11
CA THR A 34 3.67 -14.05 -0.43
C THR A 34 3.74 -13.93 1.10
N PRO A 35 4.94 -13.86 1.74
CA PRO A 35 5.03 -13.58 3.17
C PRO A 35 4.32 -12.28 3.56
N ALA A 36 4.46 -11.21 2.78
CA ALA A 36 3.77 -9.95 3.03
C ALA A 36 2.24 -10.09 2.94
N ALA A 37 1.72 -10.83 1.95
CA ALA A 37 0.30 -11.15 1.80
C ALA A 37 -0.26 -11.89 3.02
N LEU A 38 0.47 -12.90 3.50
CA LEU A 38 0.10 -13.70 4.65
C LEU A 38 0.10 -12.86 5.93
N LEU A 39 1.11 -11.99 6.09
CA LEU A 39 1.18 -11.07 7.22
C LEU A 39 0.02 -10.06 7.21
N TYR A 40 -0.28 -9.41 6.08
CA TYR A 40 -1.45 -8.54 5.96
C TYR A 40 -2.74 -9.27 6.28
N SER A 41 -2.96 -10.46 5.69
CA SER A 41 -4.14 -11.28 5.95
C SER A 41 -4.27 -11.61 7.44
N ARG A 42 -3.16 -11.95 8.10
CA ARG A 42 -3.15 -12.27 9.53
C ARG A 42 -3.41 -11.04 10.40
N ILE A 43 -2.81 -9.90 10.06
CA ILE A 43 -3.03 -8.62 10.75
C ILE A 43 -4.52 -8.26 10.65
N ILE A 44 -5.11 -8.28 9.46
CA ILE A 44 -6.54 -8.00 9.23
C ILE A 44 -7.43 -8.97 10.00
N TYR A 45 -7.12 -10.27 9.99
CA TYR A 45 -7.85 -11.28 10.78
C TYR A 45 -7.81 -10.99 12.28
N VAL A 46 -6.65 -10.57 12.82
CA VAL A 46 -6.50 -10.21 14.23
C VAL A 46 -7.29 -8.94 14.58
N LEU A 47 -7.23 -7.95 13.70
CA LEU A 47 -7.91 -6.65 13.82
C LEU A 47 -9.43 -6.79 13.82
N TRP A 48 -9.97 -7.51 12.84
CA TRP A 48 -11.42 -7.54 12.58
C TRP A 48 -12.11 -8.81 13.11
N GLY A 49 -11.41 -9.94 13.14
CA GLY A 49 -11.96 -11.23 13.53
C GLY A 49 -11.70 -11.58 15.00
N LYS A 50 -10.42 -11.65 15.40
CA LYS A 50 -10.05 -12.23 16.70
C LYS A 50 -10.16 -11.24 17.88
N TYR A 51 -9.71 -10.01 17.71
CA TYR A 51 -9.71 -8.98 18.77
C TYR A 51 -10.35 -7.65 18.35
N PRO A 52 -11.56 -7.66 17.73
CA PRO A 52 -12.18 -6.44 17.22
C PRO A 52 -12.48 -5.41 18.31
N LYS A 53 -12.82 -5.85 19.53
CA LYS A 53 -13.11 -4.93 20.65
C LYS A 53 -11.91 -4.09 21.07
N ILE A 54 -10.69 -4.61 20.91
CA ILE A 54 -9.47 -3.90 21.29
C ILE A 54 -9.07 -2.96 20.16
N TYR A 55 -9.04 -3.44 18.92
CA TYR A 55 -8.45 -2.67 17.82
C TYR A 55 -9.41 -1.70 17.14
N LYS A 56 -10.73 -1.94 17.14
CA LYS A 56 -11.70 -0.98 16.58
C LYS A 56 -11.77 0.32 17.39
N GLU A 57 -11.38 0.28 18.66
CA GLU A 57 -11.31 1.47 19.52
C GLU A 57 -10.13 2.39 19.17
N HIS A 58 -9.14 1.89 18.42
CA HIS A 58 -7.97 2.62 18.01
C HIS A 58 -8.06 3.04 16.54
N GLU A 59 -8.15 4.34 16.29
CA GLU A 59 -8.47 4.91 14.97
C GLU A 59 -7.35 4.64 13.94
N PHE A 60 -6.11 4.57 14.42
CA PHE A 60 -4.95 4.19 13.62
C PHE A 60 -5.07 2.81 12.98
N PHE A 61 -5.53 1.83 13.75
CA PHE A 61 -5.65 0.45 13.30
C PHE A 61 -6.79 0.30 12.29
N VAL A 62 -7.85 1.08 12.45
CA VAL A 62 -8.95 1.15 11.47
C VAL A 62 -8.42 1.69 10.14
N ILE A 63 -7.72 2.83 10.14
CA ILE A 63 -7.16 3.44 8.93
C ILE A 63 -6.10 2.52 8.29
N TYR A 64 -5.21 1.94 9.09
CA TYR A 64 -4.19 1.00 8.62
C TYR A 64 -4.80 -0.25 7.97
N SER A 65 -5.94 -0.73 8.47
CA SER A 65 -6.57 -1.92 7.90
C SER A 65 -7.18 -1.73 6.51
N MET A 66 -7.32 -0.48 6.06
CA MET A 66 -7.74 -0.14 4.68
C MET A 66 -6.60 -0.33 3.66
N ASP A 67 -5.40 -0.67 4.12
CA ASP A 67 -4.20 -0.79 3.31
C ASP A 67 -4.16 -2.07 2.44
N GLY A 68 -3.23 -2.09 1.50
CA GLY A 68 -3.25 -2.77 0.22
C GLY A 68 -3.17 -4.30 0.16
N LEU A 69 -3.84 -5.06 1.04
CA LEU A 69 -3.94 -6.52 0.84
C LEU A 69 -4.56 -6.84 -0.53
N LEU A 70 -5.67 -6.19 -0.88
CA LEU A 70 -6.31 -6.39 -2.18
C LEU A 70 -5.38 -5.97 -3.33
N LEU A 71 -4.65 -4.85 -3.17
CA LEU A 71 -3.67 -4.39 -4.15
C LEU A 71 -2.58 -5.44 -4.39
N LEU A 72 -2.03 -5.97 -3.30
CA LEU A 72 -0.96 -6.95 -3.34
C LEU A 72 -1.44 -8.29 -3.95
N LEU A 73 -2.67 -8.71 -3.67
CA LEU A 73 -3.27 -9.88 -4.31
C LEU A 73 -3.45 -9.67 -5.82
N LEU A 74 -3.96 -8.49 -6.24
CA LEU A 74 -4.10 -8.17 -7.66
C LEU A 74 -2.73 -8.13 -8.37
N ASP A 75 -1.69 -7.61 -7.72
CA ASP A 75 -0.34 -7.60 -8.27
C ASP A 75 0.26 -9.00 -8.44
N ILE A 76 0.08 -9.88 -7.45
CA ILE A 76 0.62 -11.25 -7.49
C ILE A 76 -0.11 -12.11 -8.54
N PHE A 77 -1.45 -12.08 -8.52
CA PHE A 77 -2.27 -13.04 -9.27
C PHE A 77 -2.68 -12.54 -10.66
N ILE A 78 -2.62 -11.23 -10.92
CA ILE A 78 -3.00 -10.67 -12.22
C ILE A 78 -1.80 -9.96 -12.84
N THR A 79 -1.34 -8.84 -12.25
CA THR A 79 -0.35 -7.97 -12.90
C THR A 79 0.93 -8.73 -13.25
N ARG A 80 1.55 -9.40 -12.27
CA ARG A 80 2.85 -10.07 -12.44
C ARG A 80 2.75 -11.41 -13.12
N LEU A 81 1.64 -12.12 -12.89
CA LEU A 81 1.38 -13.41 -13.52
C LEU A 81 1.38 -13.26 -15.04
N PHE A 82 0.61 -12.30 -15.57
CA PHE A 82 0.50 -12.11 -17.02
C PHE A 82 1.69 -11.41 -17.66
N VAL A 83 2.51 -10.68 -16.89
CA VAL A 83 3.74 -10.05 -17.39
C VAL A 83 4.90 -11.02 -17.50
N TYR A 84 5.11 -11.88 -16.50
CA TYR A 84 6.34 -12.69 -16.38
C TYR A 84 6.14 -14.18 -16.70
N ILE A 85 4.93 -14.62 -17.06
CA ILE A 85 4.68 -15.99 -17.52
C ILE A 85 4.26 -15.95 -19.00
N PRO A 86 5.24 -16.00 -19.94
CA PRO A 86 4.99 -15.92 -21.38
C PRO A 86 4.03 -16.99 -21.90
N GLN A 87 3.97 -18.16 -21.25
CA GLN A 87 3.11 -19.28 -21.63
C GLN A 87 1.62 -18.91 -21.62
N PHE A 88 1.21 -17.99 -20.73
CA PHE A 88 -0.16 -17.51 -20.68
C PHE A 88 -0.44 -16.37 -21.66
N CYS A 89 0.58 -15.81 -22.31
CA CYS A 89 0.45 -14.60 -23.11
C CYS A 89 -0.61 -14.75 -24.20
N GLY A 90 -0.50 -15.76 -25.08
CA GLY A 90 -1.41 -15.92 -26.22
C GLY A 90 -2.87 -16.15 -25.81
N GLY A 91 -3.10 -17.08 -24.87
CA GLY A 91 -4.45 -17.42 -24.43
C GLY A 91 -5.10 -16.31 -23.61
N ALA A 92 -4.37 -15.75 -22.64
CA ALA A 92 -4.93 -14.73 -21.76
C ALA A 92 -5.06 -13.37 -22.47
N SER A 93 -4.12 -12.96 -23.34
CA SER A 93 -4.26 -11.71 -24.10
C SER A 93 -5.51 -11.73 -24.98
N SER A 94 -5.73 -12.85 -25.69
CA SER A 94 -6.93 -13.07 -26.51
C SER A 94 -8.22 -12.98 -25.68
N PHE A 95 -8.22 -13.57 -24.48
CA PHE A 95 -9.36 -13.51 -23.57
C PHE A 95 -9.68 -12.08 -23.11
N PHE A 96 -8.67 -11.30 -22.71
CA PHE A 96 -8.86 -9.92 -22.28
C PHE A 96 -9.31 -9.01 -23.42
N ILE A 97 -8.80 -9.22 -24.64
CA ILE A 97 -9.23 -8.49 -25.84
C ILE A 97 -10.69 -8.81 -26.19
N SER A 98 -11.08 -10.10 -26.15
CA SER A 98 -12.47 -10.48 -26.46
C SER A 98 -13.47 -10.08 -25.36
N HIS A 99 -13.00 -9.95 -24.11
CA HIS A 99 -13.82 -9.55 -22.97
C HIS A 99 -13.30 -8.24 -22.34
N PRO A 100 -13.49 -7.07 -23.00
CA PRO A 100 -12.93 -5.80 -22.55
C PRO A 100 -13.49 -5.31 -21.20
N ILE A 101 -14.62 -5.87 -20.76
CA ILE A 101 -15.22 -5.61 -19.43
C ILE A 101 -14.21 -5.90 -18.31
N PHE A 102 -13.44 -6.99 -18.41
CA PHE A 102 -12.44 -7.33 -17.38
C PHE A 102 -11.35 -6.26 -17.30
N MET A 103 -10.83 -5.79 -18.43
CA MET A 103 -9.85 -4.70 -18.45
C MET A 103 -10.42 -3.39 -17.90
N ASN A 104 -11.69 -3.09 -18.23
CA ASN A 104 -12.39 -1.89 -17.77
C ASN A 104 -12.68 -1.89 -16.27
N ILE A 105 -12.72 -3.04 -15.61
CA ILE A 105 -12.88 -3.14 -14.15
C ILE A 105 -11.52 -3.20 -13.46
N TYR A 106 -10.65 -4.11 -13.92
CA TYR A 106 -9.37 -4.39 -13.27
C TYR A 106 -8.42 -3.19 -13.31
N TYR A 107 -8.24 -2.57 -14.47
CA TYR A 107 -7.23 -1.51 -14.61
C TYR A 107 -7.58 -0.27 -13.77
N PRO A 108 -8.83 0.24 -13.77
CA PRO A 108 -9.21 1.31 -12.84
C PRO A 108 -9.14 0.89 -11.37
N LEU A 109 -9.51 -0.35 -11.01
CA LEU A 109 -9.42 -0.84 -9.63
C LEU A 109 -7.97 -0.86 -9.12
N LEU A 110 -7.02 -1.34 -9.93
CA LEU A 110 -5.61 -1.35 -9.58
C LEU A 110 -5.10 0.08 -9.31
N ASN A 111 -5.41 1.00 -10.24
CA ASN A 111 -5.05 2.41 -10.15
C ASN A 111 -5.73 3.13 -8.97
N TYR A 112 -6.97 2.76 -8.66
CA TYR A 112 -7.70 3.23 -7.48
C TYR A 112 -6.94 2.87 -6.20
N LEU A 113 -6.57 1.60 -6.06
CA LEU A 113 -5.89 1.08 -4.88
C LEU A 113 -4.50 1.71 -4.69
N HIS A 114 -3.72 1.90 -5.77
CA HIS A 114 -2.47 2.65 -5.70
C HIS A 114 -2.67 4.11 -5.24
N SER A 115 -3.78 4.73 -5.63
CA SER A 115 -4.13 6.10 -5.24
C SER A 115 -4.63 6.20 -3.80
N CYS A 116 -5.23 5.14 -3.24
CA CYS A 116 -5.63 5.09 -1.83
C CYS A 116 -4.45 5.19 -0.86
N GLN A 117 -3.33 4.53 -1.18
CA GLN A 117 -2.18 4.42 -0.28
C GLN A 117 -1.63 5.79 0.21
N PRO A 118 -1.40 6.80 -0.64
CA PRO A 118 -1.03 8.15 -0.20
C PRO A 118 -2.00 8.79 0.78
N PHE A 119 -3.31 8.66 0.55
CA PHE A 119 -4.31 9.22 1.46
C PHE A 119 -4.27 8.52 2.81
N ILE A 120 -4.19 7.19 2.82
CA ILE A 120 -4.02 6.40 4.05
C ILE A 120 -2.77 6.88 4.81
N GLN A 121 -1.64 7.03 4.13
CA GLN A 121 -0.38 7.48 4.72
C GLN A 121 -0.47 8.87 5.35
N ILE A 122 -1.15 9.83 4.69
CA ILE A 122 -1.39 11.17 5.23
C ILE A 122 -2.14 11.09 6.57
N PHE A 123 -3.23 10.35 6.64
CA PHE A 123 -4.01 10.25 7.87
C PHE A 123 -3.33 9.43 8.95
N LEU A 124 -2.56 8.39 8.60
CA LEU A 124 -1.77 7.63 9.57
C LEU A 124 -0.72 8.52 10.26
N THR A 125 0.00 9.33 9.49
CA THR A 125 1.05 10.22 10.03
C THR A 125 0.46 11.40 10.83
N LEU A 126 -0.65 11.98 10.39
CA LEU A 126 -1.40 12.98 11.15
C LEU A 126 -1.98 12.42 12.45
N ASN A 127 -2.45 11.17 12.43
CA ASN A 127 -2.94 10.49 13.63
C ASN A 127 -1.83 10.34 14.67
N ARG A 128 -0.63 9.95 14.24
CA ARG A 128 0.55 9.86 15.11
C ARG A 128 1.01 11.21 15.65
N MET A 129 1.07 12.23 14.80
CA MET A 129 1.41 13.58 15.25
C MET A 129 0.43 14.06 16.33
N SER A 130 -0.87 13.84 16.09
CA SER A 130 -1.93 14.26 17.01
C SER A 130 -1.85 13.55 18.36
N SER A 131 -1.45 12.28 18.42
CA SER A 131 -1.31 11.54 19.68
C SER A 131 -0.21 12.10 20.58
N VAL A 132 0.84 12.67 19.99
CA VAL A 132 1.97 13.28 20.71
C VAL A 132 1.73 14.76 21.03
N VAL A 133 1.10 15.51 20.14
CA VAL A 133 0.87 16.95 20.33
C VAL A 133 -0.29 17.22 21.30
N LEU A 134 -1.39 16.46 21.19
CA LEU A 134 -2.64 16.65 21.95
C LEU A 134 -3.10 15.34 22.63
N PRO A 135 -2.35 14.78 23.58
CA PRO A 135 -2.63 13.46 24.14
C PRO A 135 -3.99 13.34 24.85
N VAL A 136 -4.51 14.43 25.41
CA VAL A 136 -5.77 14.43 26.20
C VAL A 136 -7.01 14.35 25.30
N ASP A 137 -7.02 15.13 24.20
CA ASP A 137 -8.19 15.26 23.33
C ASP A 137 -8.08 14.44 22.03
N HIS A 138 -6.92 13.85 21.75
CA HIS A 138 -6.65 13.04 20.56
C HIS A 138 -7.78 12.05 20.26
N ASN A 139 -8.11 11.20 21.23
CA ASN A 139 -9.11 10.14 21.06
C ASN A 139 -10.50 10.70 20.76
N LYS A 140 -10.91 11.80 21.41
CA LYS A 140 -12.22 12.43 21.17
C LYS A 140 -12.30 13.01 19.77
N LEU A 141 -11.26 13.71 19.35
CA LEU A 141 -11.17 14.34 18.03
C LEU A 141 -11.18 13.29 16.91
N TRP A 142 -10.32 12.27 17.01
CA TRP A 142 -10.22 11.25 15.96
C TRP A 142 -11.46 10.39 15.86
N ARG A 143 -12.13 10.01 16.98
CA ARG A 143 -13.42 9.30 16.90
C ARG A 143 -14.51 10.12 16.24
N LYS A 144 -14.58 11.42 16.52
CA LYS A 144 -15.58 12.32 15.92
C LYS A 144 -15.42 12.39 14.40
N TYR A 145 -14.19 12.49 13.91
CA TYR A 145 -13.91 12.68 12.48
C TYR A 145 -13.57 11.38 11.72
N LEU A 146 -13.42 10.23 12.38
CA LEU A 146 -12.99 8.97 11.74
C LEU A 146 -13.88 8.59 10.56
N LYS A 147 -15.21 8.69 10.69
CA LYS A 147 -16.15 8.37 9.60
C LYS A 147 -15.92 9.27 8.39
N PHE A 148 -15.68 10.56 8.62
CA PHE A 148 -15.38 11.52 7.57
C PHE A 148 -14.02 11.24 6.91
N ILE A 149 -13.00 10.88 7.69
CA ILE A 149 -11.68 10.49 7.19
C ILE A 149 -11.77 9.24 6.30
N VAL A 150 -12.46 8.20 6.77
CA VAL A 150 -12.66 6.96 6.00
C VAL A 150 -13.41 7.25 4.71
N PHE A 151 -14.48 8.05 4.77
CA PHE A 151 -15.20 8.51 3.58
C PHE A 151 -14.26 9.24 2.62
N PHE A 152 -13.45 10.19 3.11
CA PHE A 152 -12.50 10.91 2.28
C PHE A 152 -11.48 9.98 1.61
N ILE A 153 -10.91 9.01 2.33
CA ILE A 153 -9.93 8.04 1.78
C ILE A 153 -10.56 7.19 0.66
N ILE A 154 -11.84 6.83 0.78
CA ILE A 154 -12.54 6.00 -0.22
C ILE A 154 -12.92 6.83 -1.46
N PHE A 155 -13.36 8.08 -1.28
CA PHE A 155 -13.88 8.88 -2.39
C PHE A 155 -12.81 9.70 -3.13
N SER A 156 -11.78 10.16 -2.43
CA SER A 156 -10.72 10.99 -3.04
C SER A 156 -9.95 10.34 -4.20
N PRO A 157 -9.68 9.02 -4.22
CA PRO A 157 -9.03 8.36 -5.36
C PRO A 157 -9.81 8.45 -6.68
N PHE A 158 -11.14 8.55 -6.64
CA PHE A 158 -11.95 8.70 -7.86
C PHE A 158 -11.62 9.99 -8.62
N PHE A 159 -11.27 11.06 -7.91
CA PHE A 159 -10.79 12.31 -8.52
C PHE A 159 -9.39 12.20 -9.14
N VAL A 160 -8.63 11.15 -8.80
CA VAL A 160 -7.31 10.89 -9.38
C VAL A 160 -7.43 10.03 -10.64
N ILE A 161 -8.28 8.99 -10.59
CA ILE A 161 -8.35 7.96 -11.63
C ILE A 161 -9.42 8.21 -12.71
N TRP A 162 -10.19 9.30 -12.64
CA TRP A 162 -11.32 9.56 -13.56
C TRP A 162 -10.93 9.41 -15.03
N ASN A 163 -9.75 9.92 -15.44
CA ASN A 163 -9.28 9.80 -16.82
C ASN A 163 -9.02 8.33 -17.19
N THR A 164 -8.53 7.53 -16.25
CA THR A 164 -8.34 6.08 -16.42
C THR A 164 -9.66 5.32 -16.54
N ILE A 165 -10.72 5.76 -15.85
CA ILE A 165 -12.05 5.15 -15.92
C ILE A 165 -12.64 5.32 -17.33
N ILE A 166 -12.60 6.53 -17.88
CA ILE A 166 -13.22 6.85 -19.18
C ILE A 166 -12.37 6.45 -20.39
N SER A 167 -11.05 6.37 -20.23
CA SER A 167 -10.13 6.07 -21.32
C SER A 167 -10.25 4.63 -21.83
N GLN A 168 -9.88 4.40 -23.08
CA GLN A 168 -9.83 3.04 -23.65
C GLN A 168 -8.65 2.25 -23.09
N LYS A 169 -8.87 0.99 -22.74
CA LYS A 169 -7.84 0.09 -22.20
C LYS A 169 -7.25 -0.72 -23.35
N VAL A 170 -5.93 -0.85 -23.36
CA VAL A 170 -5.16 -1.54 -24.40
C VAL A 170 -4.16 -2.47 -23.74
N ILE A 171 -3.83 -3.55 -24.44
CA ILE A 171 -2.80 -4.48 -24.00
C ILE A 171 -1.45 -4.05 -24.59
N ILE A 172 -0.42 -4.05 -23.75
CA ILE A 172 0.96 -3.82 -24.16
C ILE A 172 1.78 -5.05 -23.80
N TYR A 173 2.50 -5.56 -24.79
CA TYR A 173 3.31 -6.77 -24.65
C TYR A 173 4.69 -6.43 -24.09
N TYR A 174 5.10 -7.19 -23.08
CA TYR A 174 6.34 -6.92 -22.36
C TYR A 174 6.89 -8.19 -21.68
N PHE A 175 8.21 -8.39 -21.74
CA PHE A 175 8.89 -9.58 -21.19
C PHE A 175 8.29 -10.93 -21.63
N GLY A 176 7.79 -11.02 -22.87
CA GLY A 176 7.13 -12.22 -23.38
C GLY A 176 5.69 -12.42 -22.88
N GLY A 177 5.26 -11.64 -21.88
CA GLY A 177 3.88 -11.55 -21.43
C GLY A 177 3.19 -10.26 -21.90
N PHE A 178 2.18 -9.83 -21.14
CA PHE A 178 1.49 -8.56 -21.38
C PHE A 178 1.04 -7.89 -20.09
N TYR A 179 0.82 -6.58 -20.17
CA TYR A 179 0.15 -5.81 -19.14
C TYR A 179 -0.92 -4.92 -19.75
N ILE A 180 -1.92 -4.58 -18.94
CA ILE A 180 -3.01 -3.70 -19.35
C ILE A 180 -2.57 -2.26 -19.10
N ASN A 181 -2.77 -1.41 -20.11
CA ASN A 181 -2.56 0.03 -20.03
C ASN A 181 -3.79 0.75 -20.59
N TYR A 182 -3.73 2.07 -20.68
CA TYR A 182 -4.79 2.88 -21.25
C TYR A 182 -4.25 3.91 -22.25
N GLN A 183 -5.07 4.21 -23.25
CA GLN A 183 -4.85 5.34 -24.14
C GLN A 183 -5.52 6.56 -23.53
N LYS A 184 -4.72 7.56 -23.17
CA LYS A 184 -5.18 8.76 -22.48
C LYS A 184 -6.22 9.49 -23.34
N LEU A 185 -7.46 9.58 -22.88
CA LEU A 185 -8.47 10.43 -23.52
C LEU A 185 -8.10 11.91 -23.37
N VAL A 186 -7.67 12.29 -22.17
CA VAL A 186 -7.16 13.63 -21.88
C VAL A 186 -5.64 13.59 -21.75
N PRO A 187 -4.86 14.14 -22.71
CA PRO A 187 -3.41 13.92 -22.80
C PRO A 187 -2.60 14.45 -21.60
N TRP A 188 -2.99 15.60 -21.06
CA TRP A 188 -2.31 16.22 -19.93
C TRP A 188 -2.57 15.49 -18.60
N ALA A 189 -3.75 14.87 -18.46
CA ALA A 189 -4.25 14.28 -17.23
C ALA A 189 -3.74 12.83 -17.04
N SER A 190 -2.42 12.63 -17.00
CA SER A 190 -1.87 11.27 -16.90
C SER A 190 -1.92 10.71 -15.47
N MET A 191 -2.18 9.41 -15.36
CA MET A 191 -2.24 8.67 -14.08
C MET A 191 -0.93 8.81 -13.31
N SER A 192 0.21 8.67 -13.99
CA SER A 192 1.53 8.82 -13.37
C SER A 192 1.78 10.24 -12.85
N LEU A 193 1.27 11.28 -13.51
CA LEU A 193 1.38 12.67 -13.04
C LEU A 193 0.56 12.89 -11.77
N PHE A 194 -0.70 12.44 -11.74
CA PHE A 194 -1.51 12.58 -10.52
C PHE A 194 -0.94 11.80 -9.35
N LEU A 195 -0.45 10.57 -9.59
CA LEU A 195 0.24 9.77 -8.58
C LEU A 195 1.49 10.47 -8.03
N MET A 196 2.30 11.04 -8.92
CA MET A 196 3.46 11.81 -8.51
C MET A 196 3.06 13.00 -7.63
N ILE A 197 2.05 13.79 -8.01
CA ILE A 197 1.60 14.95 -7.24
C ILE A 197 1.12 14.52 -5.85
N ILE A 198 0.22 13.54 -5.79
CA ILE A 198 -0.37 13.13 -4.52
C ILE A 198 0.64 12.43 -3.61
N ARG A 199 1.54 11.60 -4.17
CA ARG A 199 2.60 10.96 -3.39
C ARG A 199 3.62 11.98 -2.90
N SER A 200 4.00 12.96 -3.71
CA SER A 200 4.88 14.05 -3.28
C SER A 200 4.25 14.86 -2.14
N PHE A 201 2.97 15.18 -2.25
CA PHE A 201 2.24 15.84 -1.18
C PHE A 201 2.17 14.97 0.09
N ALA A 202 1.88 13.68 -0.04
CA ALA A 202 1.87 12.75 1.08
C ALA A 202 3.25 12.64 1.76
N VAL A 203 4.34 12.60 0.98
CA VAL A 203 5.72 12.63 1.50
C VAL A 203 5.98 13.93 2.26
N LEU A 204 5.59 15.09 1.72
CA LEU A 204 5.78 16.37 2.39
C LEU A 204 5.06 16.40 3.76
N VAL A 205 3.77 16.03 3.78
CA VAL A 205 3.00 15.94 5.03
C VAL A 205 3.64 14.96 6.00
N THR A 206 4.08 13.80 5.50
CA THR A 206 4.73 12.77 6.29
C THR A 206 6.03 13.27 6.94
N VAL A 207 6.88 13.97 6.20
CA VAL A 207 8.14 14.52 6.73
C VAL A 207 7.86 15.58 7.78
N VAL A 208 6.98 16.53 7.49
CA VAL A 208 6.61 17.63 8.41
C VAL A 208 6.03 17.08 9.71
N THR A 209 5.05 16.19 9.62
CA THR A 209 4.40 15.57 10.79
C THR A 209 5.39 14.73 11.60
N THR A 210 6.29 14.00 10.94
CA THR A 210 7.33 13.20 11.61
C THR A 210 8.32 14.08 12.38
N VAL A 211 8.77 15.19 11.79
CA VAL A 211 9.65 16.17 12.45
C VAL A 211 8.97 16.76 13.69
N ILE A 212 7.71 17.20 13.56
CA ILE A 212 6.93 17.73 14.69
C ILE A 212 6.79 16.68 15.79
N THR A 213 6.50 15.43 15.41
CA THR A 213 6.33 14.31 16.34
C THR A 213 7.62 14.07 17.14
N PHE A 214 8.77 13.94 16.47
CA PHE A 214 10.05 13.75 17.15
C PHE A 214 10.44 14.94 18.04
N TRP A 215 10.23 16.16 17.54
CA TRP A 215 10.52 17.37 18.30
C TRP A 215 9.69 17.43 19.59
N ARG A 216 8.38 17.17 19.50
CA ARG A 216 7.49 17.18 20.66
C ARG A 216 7.76 16.01 21.60
N MET A 217 8.07 14.82 21.07
CA MET A 217 8.46 13.66 21.88
C MET A 217 9.72 13.90 22.72
N SER A 218 10.68 14.69 22.22
CA SER A 218 11.91 15.02 22.97
C SER A 218 11.61 15.75 24.28
N LYS A 219 10.49 16.49 24.34
CA LYS A 219 10.06 17.29 25.49
C LYS A 219 9.12 16.53 26.45
N MET A 220 8.75 15.28 26.15
CA MET A 220 7.82 14.50 26.98
C MET A 220 8.51 13.76 28.15
N LYS A 221 7.74 13.52 29.22
CA LYS A 221 8.18 12.73 30.39
C LYS A 221 8.60 11.31 29.97
N LYS A 222 9.67 10.77 30.59
CA LYS A 222 10.29 9.47 30.25
C LYS A 222 9.30 8.30 30.10
N ARG A 223 8.25 8.21 30.93
CA ARG A 223 7.25 7.11 30.90
C ARG A 223 6.37 7.11 29.64
N LEU A 224 5.89 8.28 29.21
CA LEU A 224 5.07 8.40 27.99
C LEU A 224 5.94 8.23 26.74
N ARG A 225 7.18 8.71 26.80
CA ARG A 225 8.16 8.58 25.72
C ARG A 225 8.44 7.12 25.35
N GLN A 226 8.47 6.18 26.29
CA GLN A 226 8.85 4.79 26.00
C GLN A 226 7.77 4.01 25.24
N SER A 227 6.49 4.29 25.49
CA SER A 227 5.37 3.64 24.76
C SER A 227 5.22 4.22 23.36
N GLU A 228 5.27 5.54 23.21
CA GLU A 228 5.11 6.22 21.91
C GLU A 228 6.33 6.06 20.99
N ARG A 229 7.54 5.90 21.56
CA ARG A 229 8.78 5.81 20.78
C ARG A 229 8.77 4.67 19.77
N THR A 230 8.30 3.48 20.16
CA THR A 230 8.32 2.31 19.26
C THR A 230 7.38 2.51 18.07
N LEU A 231 6.20 3.06 18.32
CA LEU A 231 5.21 3.33 17.27
C LEU A 231 5.63 4.51 16.38
N CYS A 232 6.31 5.51 16.94
CA CYS A 232 6.87 6.62 16.18
C CYS A 232 8.04 6.18 15.29
N ILE A 233 8.91 5.27 15.77
CA ILE A 233 9.96 4.66 14.94
C ILE A 233 9.34 3.87 13.79
N ALA A 234 8.23 3.16 14.04
CA ALA A 234 7.45 2.52 12.99
C ALA A 234 6.99 3.51 11.93
N CYS A 235 6.38 4.61 12.37
CA CYS A 235 5.85 5.63 11.48
C CYS A 235 6.97 6.26 10.64
N ALA A 236 8.13 6.54 11.25
CA ALA A 236 9.31 7.03 10.55
C ALA A 236 9.89 6.01 9.55
N ALA A 237 9.93 4.72 9.91
CA ALA A 237 10.35 3.65 9.00
C ALA A 237 9.38 3.49 7.82
N ASN A 238 8.06 3.51 8.08
CA ASN A 238 7.05 3.46 7.03
C ASN A 238 7.13 4.68 6.11
N SER A 239 7.49 5.84 6.66
CA SER A 239 7.72 7.07 5.90
C SER A 239 8.88 6.92 4.91
N MET A 240 9.98 6.28 5.32
CA MET A 240 11.11 6.01 4.41
C MET A 240 10.70 5.07 3.28
N CYS A 241 9.92 4.03 3.57
CA CYS A 241 9.37 3.13 2.55
C CYS A 241 8.46 3.88 1.54
N PHE A 242 7.81 4.97 1.96
CA PHE A 242 6.94 5.78 1.11
C PHE A 242 7.70 6.75 0.19
N VAL A 243 8.94 7.13 0.54
CA VAL A 243 9.79 8.00 -0.28
C VAL A 243 10.29 7.29 -1.54
N VAL A 244 10.67 6.02 -1.43
CA VAL A 244 11.18 5.22 -2.56
C VAL A 244 10.24 5.26 -3.77
N PRO A 245 8.96 4.88 -3.68
CA PRO A 245 8.08 4.92 -4.83
C PRO A 245 7.78 6.33 -5.34
N ALA A 246 7.81 7.35 -4.47
CA ALA A 246 7.64 8.75 -4.88
C ALA A 246 8.81 9.22 -5.78
N ILE A 247 10.05 8.81 -5.47
CA ILE A 247 11.23 9.11 -6.30
C ILE A 247 11.07 8.49 -7.69
N PHE A 248 10.73 7.20 -7.77
CA PHE A 248 10.59 6.52 -9.06
C PHE A 248 9.45 7.10 -9.93
N GLU A 249 8.35 7.53 -9.30
CA GLU A 249 7.28 8.22 -10.02
C GLU A 249 7.70 9.60 -10.52
N ALA A 250 8.42 10.36 -9.70
CA ALA A 250 8.98 11.64 -10.11
C ALA A 250 9.96 11.44 -11.28
N MET A 251 10.84 10.43 -11.21
CA MET A 251 11.74 10.09 -12.32
C MET A 251 10.97 9.73 -13.60
N LYS A 252 9.89 8.95 -13.50
CA LYS A 252 9.07 8.56 -14.65
C LYS A 252 8.36 9.74 -15.32
N VAL A 253 7.98 10.76 -14.56
CA VAL A 253 7.28 11.94 -15.06
C VAL A 253 8.25 13.02 -15.56
N LEU A 254 9.33 13.27 -14.83
CA LEU A 254 10.27 14.37 -15.10
C LEU A 254 11.37 14.01 -16.11
N ASN A 255 11.62 12.71 -16.35
CA ASN A 255 12.65 12.25 -17.25
C ASN A 255 12.06 11.38 -18.37
N GLU A 256 11.98 11.94 -19.58
CA GLU A 256 11.45 11.26 -20.76
C GLU A 256 12.25 10.01 -21.14
N PHE A 257 13.58 10.04 -20.96
CA PHE A 257 14.43 8.88 -21.22
C PHE A 257 14.06 7.74 -20.27
N TRP A 258 13.96 8.03 -18.97
CA TRP A 258 13.56 7.03 -17.97
C TRP A 258 12.16 6.48 -18.24
N SER A 259 11.22 7.34 -18.65
CA SER A 259 9.83 6.97 -18.95
C SER A 259 9.72 5.89 -20.05
N ARG A 260 10.65 5.89 -21.01
CA ARG A 260 10.68 4.93 -22.14
C ARG A 260 11.65 3.77 -21.90
N TYR A 261 12.49 3.85 -20.89
CA TYR A 261 13.53 2.88 -20.65
C TYR A 261 12.95 1.59 -20.05
N TRP A 262 13.32 0.44 -20.60
CA TRP A 262 12.77 -0.87 -20.23
C TRP A 262 12.94 -1.17 -18.72
N LEU A 263 14.06 -0.75 -18.12
CA LEU A 263 14.31 -0.91 -16.68
C LEU A 263 13.32 -0.16 -15.80
N ALA A 264 12.73 0.96 -16.26
CA ALA A 264 11.73 1.68 -15.49
C ALA A 264 10.47 0.84 -15.26
N TYR A 265 10.10 -0.01 -16.22
CA TYR A 265 8.96 -0.92 -16.10
C TYR A 265 9.22 -2.07 -15.12
N LEU A 266 10.48 -2.43 -14.87
CA LEU A 266 10.85 -3.44 -13.88
C LEU A 266 11.05 -2.83 -12.49
N LEU A 267 11.70 -1.66 -12.41
CA LEU A 267 12.03 -1.01 -11.15
C LEU A 267 10.84 -0.27 -10.51
N GLN A 268 9.89 0.23 -11.30
CA GLN A 268 8.72 0.92 -10.77
C GLN A 268 7.83 0.01 -9.91
N PRO A 269 7.47 -1.23 -10.32
CA PRO A 269 6.77 -2.17 -9.45
C PRO A 269 7.58 -2.57 -8.22
N LEU A 270 8.91 -2.73 -8.36
CA LEU A 270 9.78 -3.02 -7.22
C LEU A 270 9.80 -1.87 -6.20
N ALA A 271 9.75 -0.62 -6.67
CA ALA A 271 9.66 0.54 -5.79
C ALA A 271 8.33 0.54 -5.01
N TRP A 272 7.22 0.11 -5.63
CA TRP A 272 5.95 -0.07 -4.93
C TRP A 272 5.99 -1.23 -3.92
N ASP A 273 6.77 -2.28 -4.19
CA ASP A 273 6.92 -3.41 -3.28
C ASP A 273 7.63 -3.06 -1.99
N VAL A 274 8.59 -2.12 -2.02
CA VAL A 274 9.24 -1.63 -0.80
C VAL A 274 8.19 -1.12 0.20
N LEU A 275 7.15 -0.44 -0.28
CA LEU A 275 6.05 0.02 0.55
C LEU A 275 5.13 -1.14 0.97
N ASN A 276 4.69 -1.97 0.01
CA ASN A 276 3.74 -3.04 0.27
C ASN A 276 4.31 -4.14 1.20
N VAL A 277 5.61 -4.41 1.13
CA VAL A 277 6.29 -5.39 2.00
C VAL A 277 6.76 -4.71 3.29
N GLY A 278 7.26 -3.49 3.19
CA GLY A 278 7.79 -2.74 4.33
C GLY A 278 6.73 -2.40 5.38
N SER A 279 5.56 -1.91 4.96
CA SER A 279 4.47 -1.49 5.85
C SER A 279 4.07 -2.55 6.89
N PRO A 280 3.70 -3.80 6.52
CA PRO A 280 3.31 -4.83 7.49
C PRO A 280 4.46 -5.31 8.37
N LEU A 281 5.69 -5.37 7.83
CA LEU A 281 6.88 -5.74 8.61
C LEU A 281 7.15 -4.71 9.69
N VAL A 282 7.21 -3.44 9.31
CA VAL A 282 7.41 -2.31 10.22
C VAL A 282 6.34 -2.29 11.32
N MET A 283 5.08 -2.54 10.95
CA MET A 283 3.97 -2.56 11.90
C MET A 283 4.08 -3.67 12.95
N ILE A 284 4.50 -4.88 12.54
CA ILE A 284 4.73 -6.01 13.45
C ILE A 284 5.93 -5.76 14.35
N PHE A 285 7.02 -5.19 13.83
CA PHE A 285 8.19 -4.87 14.64
C PHE A 285 7.92 -3.79 15.67
N ALA A 286 7.01 -2.85 15.36
CA ALA A 286 6.74 -1.73 16.22
C ALA A 286 5.75 -1.99 17.36
N SER A 287 4.74 -2.84 17.14
CA SER A 287 3.73 -3.11 18.15
C SER A 287 3.93 -4.49 18.77
N ASN A 288 4.53 -4.52 19.97
CA ASN A 288 4.68 -5.75 20.75
C ASN A 288 3.34 -6.45 21.04
N GLN A 289 2.26 -5.67 21.22
CA GLN A 289 0.91 -6.18 21.45
C GLN A 289 0.30 -6.76 20.16
N LEU A 290 0.47 -6.09 19.02
CA LEU A 290 0.02 -6.64 17.74
C LEU A 290 0.79 -7.92 17.41
N ARG A 291 2.11 -7.90 17.58
CA ARG A 291 2.99 -9.04 17.34
C ARG A 291 2.60 -10.26 18.17
N SER A 292 2.33 -10.09 19.46
CA SER A 292 1.89 -11.19 20.32
C SER A 292 0.53 -11.75 19.89
N HIS A 293 -0.41 -10.90 19.46
CA HIS A 293 -1.72 -11.34 18.99
C HIS A 293 -1.67 -12.01 17.60
N VAL A 294 -0.79 -11.54 16.71
CA VAL A 294 -0.56 -12.07 15.36
C VAL A 294 0.06 -13.48 15.41
N PHE A 295 1.14 -13.63 16.17
CA PHE A 295 1.86 -14.91 16.29
C PHE A 295 1.32 -15.81 17.41
N GLY A 296 0.39 -15.33 18.24
CA GLY A 296 -0.13 -16.10 19.38
C GLY A 296 0.90 -16.34 20.49
N VAL A 297 2.04 -15.65 20.45
CA VAL A 297 3.09 -15.75 21.47
C VAL A 297 2.60 -15.04 22.72
N LYS A 298 2.13 -15.81 23.70
CA LYS A 298 1.91 -15.31 25.06
C LYS A 298 3.26 -14.89 25.64
N ASN A 299 3.61 -13.61 25.53
CA ASN A 299 4.70 -13.09 26.35
C ASN A 299 4.31 -13.31 27.81
N LEU A 300 5.19 -13.96 28.57
CA LEU A 300 5.17 -14.14 30.03
C LEU A 300 5.18 -12.82 30.83
N SER A 301 4.74 -11.69 30.24
CA SER A 301 4.63 -10.39 30.91
C SER A 301 3.34 -10.27 31.75
N LYS A 302 2.96 -11.34 32.45
CA LYS A 302 1.88 -11.29 33.45
C LYS A 302 2.30 -10.51 34.71
N ASN A 303 3.60 -10.20 34.88
CA ASN A 303 4.11 -9.50 36.08
C ASN A 303 4.04 -7.96 36.04
N ASN A 304 3.81 -7.31 34.89
CA ASN A 304 3.75 -5.84 34.83
C ASN A 304 2.33 -5.25 34.80
N GLN A 305 1.30 -6.04 34.47
CA GLN A 305 -0.10 -5.57 34.55
C GLN A 305 -0.61 -5.54 36.00
N ASN A 306 -0.21 -6.49 36.85
CA ASN A 306 -0.62 -6.50 38.25
C ASN A 306 -0.04 -5.32 39.07
N ARG A 307 1.12 -4.77 38.67
CA ARG A 307 1.72 -3.60 39.34
C ARG A 307 1.09 -2.26 38.94
N SER A 308 0.49 -2.14 37.75
CA SER A 308 -0.25 -0.91 37.38
C SER A 308 -1.67 -0.88 37.96
N ASN A 309 -2.32 -2.04 38.09
CA ASN A 309 -3.64 -2.11 38.71
C ASN A 309 -3.58 -1.93 40.24
N SER A 310 -2.50 -2.35 40.90
CA SER A 310 -2.33 -2.11 42.34
C SER A 310 -2.04 -0.63 42.68
N ILE A 311 -1.46 0.14 41.75
CA ILE A 311 -1.15 1.57 41.97
C ILE A 311 -2.37 2.46 41.69
N MET A 312 -3.30 2.06 40.81
CA MET A 312 -4.52 2.83 40.58
C MET A 312 -5.60 2.63 41.64
N VAL A 313 -5.55 1.53 42.40
CA VAL A 313 -6.49 1.29 43.53
C VAL A 313 -6.04 2.03 44.79
N SER A 314 -4.74 2.29 44.98
CA SER A 314 -4.24 3.01 46.16
C SER A 314 -4.36 4.53 46.07
N SER A 315 -4.65 5.10 44.90
CA SER A 315 -4.78 6.57 44.70
C SER A 315 -6.22 7.08 44.76
N THR A 316 -7.20 6.22 45.04
CA THR A 316 -8.63 6.57 45.17
C THR A 316 -9.15 6.56 46.60
N ASN A 317 -8.31 6.27 47.58
CA ASN A 317 -8.63 6.47 48.99
C ASN A 317 -7.62 7.47 49.54
N TYR A 318 -8.01 8.74 49.59
CA TYR A 318 -7.79 9.73 50.65
C TYR A 318 -8.34 11.08 50.19
#